data_AF-A0A0A1TVX4-F1
#
_entry.id   AF-A0A0A1TVX4-F1
#
_cell.length_a   1.000
_cell.length_b   1.000
_cell.length_c   1.000
_cell.angle_alpha   90.00
_cell.angle_beta   90.00
_cell.angle_gamma   90.00
#
_symmetry.space_group_name_H-M   'P 1'
#
loop_
_entity.id
_entity.type
_entity.pdbx_description
1 polymer ?
#
loop_
_entity_poly.entity_id
_entity_poly.type
_entity_poly.pdbx_seq_one_letter_code
_entity_poly.pdbx_strand_id
1 'polypeptide(L)'
;MLAVMLCFLSFALGDVTANGGWVQEVYKAKQHLSLLDSTVEELDNQARHIHNVLDNAKLDFENTIPSAKAEIAAKMRMMEEQLATFDQKRSNVLSAMKEILSNFPEDFKSKIIRELKLDVRFNQVDSLLEKVKMMKAPKKAVTKAVKKALDAVLN
;
A
#
# COMPACT_ATOMS: atom_id res chain seq x y z
N MET A 1 6.47 62.24 23.79
CA MET A 1 7.21 60.96 23.91
C MET A 1 6.30 59.72 23.90
N LEU A 2 5.10 59.76 23.30
CA LEU A 2 4.22 58.58 23.16
C LEU A 2 4.02 58.13 21.69
N ALA A 3 4.42 58.94 20.71
CA ALA A 3 4.29 58.62 19.29
C ALA A 3 5.46 57.81 18.72
N VAL A 4 6.62 57.80 19.37
CA VAL A 4 7.80 57.02 18.92
C VAL A 4 7.74 55.57 19.41
N MET A 5 7.03 55.32 20.51
CA MET A 5 6.89 53.98 21.09
C MET A 5 5.81 53.12 20.40
N LEU A 6 4.93 53.74 19.60
CA LEU A 6 3.92 53.01 18.82
C LEU A 6 4.43 52.51 17.46
N CYS A 7 5.54 53.06 16.95
CA CYS A 7 6.14 52.61 15.69
C CYS A 7 7.02 51.34 15.85
N PHE A 8 7.47 51.03 17.07
CA PHE A 8 8.26 49.81 17.32
C PHE A 8 7.42 48.55 17.53
N LEU A 9 6.10 48.68 17.74
CA LEU A 9 5.19 47.53 17.81
C LEU A 9 4.65 47.07 16.44
N SER A 10 4.91 47.82 15.37
CA SER A 10 4.42 47.50 14.02
C SER A 10 5.42 46.71 13.17
N PHE A 11 6.62 46.43 13.67
CA PHE A 11 7.65 45.65 12.96
C PHE A 11 7.67 44.15 13.33
N ALA A 12 6.74 43.67 14.15
CA ALA A 12 6.57 42.22 14.42
C ALA A 12 5.54 41.54 13.48
N LEU A 13 5.01 42.26 12.49
CA LEU A 13 4.03 41.77 11.51
C LEU A 13 4.48 42.02 10.07
N GLY A 14 5.76 41.76 9.79
CA GLY A 14 6.34 42.06 8.48
C GLY A 14 7.55 41.19 8.16
N ASP A 15 7.37 39.87 8.15
CA ASP A 15 7.91 38.99 7.10
C ASP A 15 7.44 37.55 7.30
N VAL A 16 6.12 37.33 7.15
CA VAL A 16 5.72 36.15 6.38
C VAL A 16 5.94 36.55 4.93
N THR A 17 7.21 36.58 4.51
CA THR A 17 7.51 36.40 3.10
C THR A 17 6.82 35.10 2.74
N ALA A 18 5.74 35.20 1.97
CA ALA A 18 5.03 34.10 1.37
C ALA A 18 6.06 33.31 0.56
N ASN A 19 6.67 32.33 1.22
CA ASN A 19 7.91 31.71 0.80
C ASN A 19 7.58 30.79 -0.39
N GLY A 20 7.59 31.31 -1.62
CA GLY A 20 7.25 30.55 -2.83
C GLY A 20 8.02 29.23 -2.98
N GLY A 21 9.14 29.08 -2.26
CA GLY A 21 9.89 27.83 -2.14
C GLY A 21 9.10 26.67 -1.55
N TRP A 22 8.26 26.87 -0.52
CA TRP A 22 7.50 25.75 0.08
C TRP A 22 6.47 25.17 -0.88
N VAL A 23 5.86 26.02 -1.71
CA VAL A 23 4.92 25.59 -2.75
C VAL A 23 5.67 24.75 -3.79
N GLN A 24 6.85 25.21 -4.22
CA GLN A 24 7.69 24.47 -5.15
C GLN A 24 8.11 23.11 -4.61
N GLU A 25 8.49 23.01 -3.33
CA GLU A 25 8.85 21.73 -2.70
C GLU A 25 7.65 20.77 -2.60
N VAL A 26 6.44 21.29 -2.34
CA VAL A 26 5.21 20.47 -2.38
C VAL A 26 4.95 19.93 -3.79
N TYR A 27 5.14 20.75 -4.85
CA TYR A 27 4.97 20.29 -6.23
C TYR A 27 6.00 19.23 -6.61
N LYS A 28 7.27 19.42 -6.27
CA LYS A 28 8.33 18.41 -6.49
C LYS A 28 8.02 17.11 -5.77
N ALA A 29 7.61 17.18 -4.51
CA ALA A 29 7.23 16.00 -3.73
C ALA A 29 6.04 15.27 -4.36
N LYS A 30 5.01 15.99 -4.82
CA LYS A 30 3.87 15.41 -5.54
C LYS A 30 4.30 14.71 -6.83
N GLN A 31 5.18 15.34 -7.61
CA GLN A 31 5.70 14.75 -8.84
C GLN A 31 6.50 13.47 -8.56
N HIS A 32 7.39 13.51 -7.55
CA HIS A 32 8.16 12.34 -7.15
C HIS A 32 7.25 11.22 -6.62
N LEU A 33 6.27 11.54 -5.79
CA LEU A 33 5.29 10.56 -5.29
C LEU A 33 4.47 9.94 -6.42
N SER A 34 4.07 10.73 -7.42
CA SER A 34 3.36 10.22 -8.60
C SER A 34 4.23 9.24 -9.40
N LEU A 35 5.52 9.55 -9.59
CA LEU A 35 6.45 8.67 -10.30
C LEU A 35 6.68 7.36 -9.52
N LEU A 36 6.86 7.46 -8.20
CA LEU A 36 7.00 6.30 -7.33
C LEU A 36 5.73 5.44 -7.33
N ASP A 37 4.54 6.06 -7.35
CA ASP A 37 3.28 5.33 -7.44
C ASP A 37 3.14 4.56 -8.75
N SER A 38 3.47 5.16 -9.89
CA SER A 38 3.53 4.45 -11.17
C SER A 38 4.55 3.31 -11.17
N THR A 39 5.67 3.49 -10.45
CA THR A 39 6.66 2.42 -10.28
C THR A 39 6.11 1.26 -9.44
N VAL A 40 5.34 1.54 -8.38
CA VAL A 40 4.64 0.49 -7.61
C VAL A 40 3.63 -0.23 -8.49
N GLU A 41 2.87 0.49 -9.30
CA GLU A 41 1.88 -0.12 -10.20
C GLU A 41 2.53 -1.04 -11.24
N GLU A 42 3.66 -0.64 -11.82
CA GLU A 42 4.42 -1.47 -12.75
C GLU A 42 4.95 -2.74 -12.06
N LEU A 43 5.51 -2.62 -10.85
CA LEU A 43 5.93 -3.78 -10.06
C LEU A 43 4.75 -4.72 -9.74
N ASP A 44 3.60 -4.16 -9.36
CA ASP A 44 2.37 -4.93 -9.10
C ASP A 44 1.85 -5.62 -10.38
N ASN A 45 2.00 -5.01 -11.56
CA ASN A 45 1.66 -5.61 -12.85
C ASN A 45 2.60 -6.78 -13.19
N GLN A 46 3.91 -6.59 -13.03
CA GLN A 46 4.91 -7.62 -13.27
C GLN A 46 4.73 -8.82 -12.32
N ALA A 47 4.47 -8.57 -11.03
CA ALA A 47 4.18 -9.62 -10.07
C ALA A 47 2.90 -10.39 -10.43
N ARG A 48 1.82 -9.70 -10.82
CA ARG A 48 0.58 -10.35 -11.30
C ARG A 48 0.82 -11.22 -12.52
N HIS A 49 1.65 -10.76 -13.46
CA HIS A 49 2.01 -11.56 -14.63
C HIS A 49 2.72 -12.85 -14.22
N ILE A 50 3.73 -12.77 -13.34
CA ILE A 50 4.44 -13.97 -12.84
C ILE A 50 3.50 -14.90 -12.08
N HIS A 51 2.60 -14.37 -11.23
CA HIS A 51 1.61 -15.20 -10.54
C HIS A 51 0.75 -16.01 -11.52
N ASN A 52 0.26 -15.39 -12.59
CA ASN A 52 -0.52 -16.08 -13.62
C ASN A 52 0.29 -17.19 -14.32
N VAL A 53 1.57 -16.93 -14.64
CA VAL A 53 2.44 -17.93 -15.26
C VAL A 53 2.74 -19.07 -14.29
N LEU A 54 2.93 -18.76 -13.00
CA LEU A 54 3.20 -19.74 -11.95
C LEU A 54 1.99 -20.65 -11.70
N ASP A 55 0.77 -20.10 -11.74
CA ASP A 55 -0.46 -20.90 -11.64
C ASP A 55 -0.62 -21.86 -12.82
N ASN A 56 -0.29 -21.42 -14.04
CA ASN A 56 -0.24 -22.32 -15.20
C ASN A 56 0.85 -23.40 -15.03
N ALA A 57 2.05 -23.02 -14.56
CA ALA A 57 3.14 -23.96 -14.34
C ALA A 57 2.81 -25.01 -13.26
N LYS A 58 2.01 -24.65 -12.24
CA LYS A 58 1.48 -25.61 -11.26
C LYS A 58 0.56 -26.63 -11.90
N LEU A 59 -0.38 -26.18 -12.74
CA LEU A 59 -1.26 -27.09 -13.49
C LEU A 59 -0.45 -28.01 -14.41
N ASP A 60 0.58 -27.49 -15.07
CA ASP A 60 1.49 -28.30 -15.90
C ASP A 60 2.26 -29.32 -15.05
N PHE A 61 2.75 -28.94 -13.87
CA PHE A 61 3.47 -29.82 -12.95
C PHE A 61 2.59 -30.99 -12.47
N GLU A 62 1.32 -30.72 -12.19
CA GLU A 62 0.35 -31.75 -11.77
C GLU A 62 0.08 -32.75 -12.90
N ASN A 63 -0.03 -32.28 -14.15
CA ASN A 63 -0.43 -33.09 -15.30
C ASN A 63 0.73 -33.67 -16.13
N THR A 64 1.98 -33.30 -15.82
CA THR A 64 3.18 -33.74 -16.56
C THR A 64 3.73 -35.10 -16.11
N ILE A 65 4.40 -35.79 -17.03
CA ILE A 65 5.18 -37.01 -16.75
C ILE A 65 6.33 -36.76 -15.75
N PRO A 66 6.70 -37.74 -14.89
CA PRO A 66 7.69 -37.53 -13.83
C PRO A 66 9.04 -36.97 -14.28
N SER A 67 9.50 -37.29 -15.49
CA SER A 67 10.79 -36.84 -16.02
C SER A 67 10.87 -35.32 -16.26
N ALA A 68 9.75 -34.67 -16.60
CA ALA A 68 9.71 -33.23 -16.84
C ALA A 68 9.29 -32.41 -15.59
N LYS A 69 8.81 -33.07 -14.52
CA LYS A 69 8.46 -32.41 -13.25
C LYS A 69 9.62 -31.65 -12.62
N ALA A 70 10.83 -32.19 -12.70
CA ALA A 70 12.02 -31.55 -12.13
C ALA A 70 12.32 -30.19 -12.81
N GLU A 71 12.18 -30.12 -14.12
CA GLU A 71 12.39 -28.87 -14.87
C GLU A 71 11.32 -27.82 -14.56
N ILE A 72 10.05 -28.25 -14.51
CA ILE A 72 8.93 -27.36 -14.17
C ILE A 72 9.08 -26.84 -12.74
N ALA A 73 9.43 -27.70 -11.78
CA ALA A 73 9.67 -27.28 -10.40
C ALA A 73 10.82 -26.27 -10.28
N ALA A 74 11.90 -26.46 -11.05
CA ALA A 74 13.00 -25.50 -11.08
C ALA A 74 12.54 -24.12 -11.62
N LYS A 75 11.76 -24.10 -12.71
CA LYS A 75 11.18 -22.87 -13.26
C LYS A 75 10.23 -22.19 -12.28
N MET A 76 9.37 -22.96 -11.60
CA MET A 76 8.48 -22.45 -10.56
C MET A 76 9.26 -21.78 -9.43
N ARG A 77 10.31 -22.42 -8.93
CA ARG A 77 11.16 -21.86 -7.88
C ARG A 77 11.82 -20.54 -8.32
N MET A 78 12.33 -20.48 -9.55
CA MET A 78 12.89 -19.22 -10.09
C MET A 78 11.84 -18.10 -10.13
N MET A 79 10.60 -18.40 -10.50
CA MET A 79 9.50 -17.43 -10.50
C MET A 79 9.14 -16.98 -9.08
N GLU A 80 9.15 -17.88 -8.10
CA GLU A 80 8.94 -17.53 -6.68
C GLU A 80 10.03 -16.59 -6.16
N GLU A 81 11.29 -16.83 -6.52
CA GLU A 81 12.41 -15.95 -6.16
C GLU A 81 12.30 -14.56 -6.83
N GLN A 82 11.79 -14.51 -8.07
CA GLN A 82 11.50 -13.25 -8.75
C GLN A 82 10.37 -12.47 -8.06
N LEU A 83 9.30 -13.14 -7.63
CA LEU A 83 8.21 -12.53 -6.86
C LEU A 83 8.73 -11.92 -5.57
N ALA A 84 9.55 -12.64 -4.81
CA ALA A 84 10.17 -12.11 -3.59
C ALA A 84 11.03 -10.87 -3.87
N THR A 85 11.73 -10.83 -5.01
CA THR A 85 12.50 -9.67 -5.44
C THR A 85 11.59 -8.46 -5.76
N PHE A 86 10.45 -8.68 -6.41
CA PHE A 86 9.48 -7.62 -6.68
C PHE A 86 8.84 -7.09 -5.40
N ASP A 87 8.48 -7.96 -4.46
CA ASP A 87 7.96 -7.57 -3.15
C ASP A 87 8.96 -6.71 -2.38
N GLN A 88 10.25 -7.07 -2.40
CA GLN A 88 11.30 -6.27 -1.78
C GLN A 88 11.42 -4.89 -2.44
N LYS A 89 11.45 -4.83 -3.79
CA LYS A 89 11.51 -3.56 -4.53
C LYS A 89 10.29 -2.68 -4.22
N ARG A 90 9.10 -3.27 -4.21
CA ARG A 90 7.84 -2.59 -3.86
C ARG A 90 7.90 -2.02 -2.45
N SER A 91 8.39 -2.80 -1.48
CA SER A 91 8.58 -2.34 -0.09
C SER A 91 9.53 -1.15 0.01
N ASN A 92 10.64 -1.18 -0.75
CA ASN A 92 11.60 -0.08 -0.79
C ASN A 92 10.97 1.20 -1.36
N VAL A 93 10.21 1.08 -2.46
CA VAL A 93 9.51 2.22 -3.07
C VAL A 93 8.48 2.81 -2.11
N LEU A 94 7.66 1.97 -1.46
CA LEU A 94 6.70 2.43 -0.45
C LEU A 94 7.37 3.10 0.75
N SER A 95 8.55 2.63 1.15
CA SER A 95 9.34 3.26 2.21
C SER A 95 9.85 4.63 1.80
N ALA A 96 10.36 4.77 0.57
CA ALA A 96 10.76 6.07 0.02
C ALA A 96 9.58 7.05 -0.08
N MET A 97 8.39 6.57 -0.46
CA MET A 97 7.17 7.39 -0.45
C MET A 97 6.81 7.86 0.96
N LYS A 98 6.91 6.99 1.97
CA LYS A 98 6.70 7.36 3.38
C LYS A 98 7.70 8.39 3.87
N GLU A 99 8.97 8.26 3.49
CA GLU A 99 10.02 9.21 3.84
C GLU A 99 9.74 10.59 3.25
N ILE A 100 9.37 10.67 1.97
CA ILE A 100 8.95 11.93 1.33
C ILE A 100 7.77 12.54 2.08
N LEU A 101 6.75 11.75 2.41
CA LEU A 101 5.56 12.22 3.13
C LEU A 101 5.86 12.65 4.57
N SER A 102 6.87 12.08 5.21
CA SER A 102 7.25 12.41 6.59
C SER A 102 7.85 13.82 6.74
N ASN A 103 8.31 14.41 5.64
CA ASN A 103 8.79 15.78 5.59
C ASN A 103 7.66 16.83 5.63
N PHE A 104 6.40 16.42 5.57
CA PHE A 104 5.24 17.31 5.56
C PHE A 104 4.40 17.16 6.84
N PRO A 105 3.78 18.26 7.35
CA PRO A 105 2.81 18.17 8.44
C PRO A 105 1.64 17.24 8.08
N GLU A 106 1.01 16.61 9.08
CA GLU A 106 -0.03 15.59 8.86
C GLU A 106 -1.24 16.08 8.04
N ASP A 107 -1.61 17.35 8.15
CA ASP A 107 -2.67 17.96 7.32
C ASP A 107 -2.31 17.97 5.83
N PHE A 108 -1.07 18.32 5.51
CA PHE A 108 -0.57 18.34 4.12
C PHE A 108 -0.35 16.93 3.60
N LYS A 109 0.18 16.03 4.43
CA LYS A 109 0.33 14.61 4.10
C LYS A 109 -1.01 13.97 3.75
N SER A 110 -2.04 14.19 4.57
CA SER A 110 -3.40 13.70 4.31
C SER A 110 -3.98 14.26 3.01
N LYS A 111 -3.73 15.54 2.73
CA LYS A 111 -4.14 16.19 1.49
C LYS A 111 -3.42 15.59 0.27
N ILE A 112 -2.12 15.40 0.33
CA ILE A 112 -1.31 14.82 -0.75
C ILE A 112 -1.74 13.37 -1.02
N ILE A 113 -1.90 12.55 0.02
CA ILE A 113 -2.37 11.17 -0.09
C ILE A 113 -3.72 11.12 -0.82
N ARG A 114 -4.67 11.97 -0.44
CA ARG A 114 -5.99 12.04 -1.06
C ARG A 114 -5.95 12.52 -2.51
N GLU A 115 -5.20 13.58 -2.79
CA GLU A 115 -5.09 14.16 -4.13
C GLU A 115 -4.44 13.20 -5.13
N LEU A 116 -3.40 12.48 -4.70
CA LEU A 116 -2.71 11.47 -5.50
C LEU A 116 -3.34 10.08 -5.40
N LYS A 117 -4.45 9.92 -4.65
CA LYS A 117 -5.16 8.66 -4.43
C LYS A 117 -4.25 7.52 -3.91
N LEU A 118 -3.26 7.88 -3.10
CA LEU A 118 -2.28 6.93 -2.53
C LEU A 118 -2.85 6.13 -1.35
N ASP A 119 -4.13 6.32 -0.99
CA ASP A 119 -4.82 5.59 0.06
C ASP A 119 -4.66 4.07 -0.09
N VAL A 120 -4.73 3.57 -1.32
CA VAL A 120 -4.58 2.15 -1.63
C VAL A 120 -3.18 1.63 -1.27
N ARG A 121 -2.15 2.47 -1.28
CA ARG A 121 -0.76 2.08 -0.99
C ARG A 121 -0.48 1.97 0.50
N PHE A 122 -1.14 2.80 1.31
CA PHE A 122 -0.86 2.88 2.75
C PHE A 122 -1.93 2.18 3.62
N ASN A 123 -3.17 2.04 3.13
CA ASN A 123 -4.28 1.45 3.88
C ASN A 123 -4.48 -0.07 3.62
N GLN A 124 -3.60 -0.71 2.84
CA GLN A 124 -3.75 -2.13 2.47
C GLN A 124 -3.68 -3.08 3.67
N VAL A 125 -2.92 -2.75 4.72
CA VAL A 125 -2.81 -3.59 5.91
C VAL A 125 -4.07 -3.50 6.77
N ASP A 126 -4.59 -2.29 7.01
CA ASP A 126 -5.78 -2.10 7.85
C ASP A 126 -7.05 -2.60 7.16
N SER A 127 -7.18 -2.43 5.84
CA SER A 127 -8.36 -2.92 5.10
C SER A 127 -8.42 -4.46 5.01
N LEU A 128 -7.27 -5.15 4.94
CA LEU A 128 -7.22 -6.62 4.99
C LEU A 128 -7.47 -7.13 6.43
N LEU A 129 -6.93 -6.47 7.45
CA LEU A 129 -7.20 -6.79 8.86
C LEU A 129 -8.68 -6.55 9.23
N GLU A 130 -9.29 -5.47 8.76
CA GLU A 130 -10.72 -5.19 8.89
C GLU A 130 -11.56 -6.26 8.19
N LYS A 131 -11.24 -6.60 6.93
CA LYS A 131 -11.94 -7.68 6.19
C LYS A 131 -11.81 -9.03 6.87
N VAL A 132 -10.64 -9.38 7.42
CA VAL A 132 -10.42 -10.63 8.15
C VAL A 132 -11.15 -10.62 9.51
N LYS A 133 -11.18 -9.47 10.21
CA LYS A 133 -11.99 -9.31 11.44
C LYS A 133 -13.48 -9.44 11.16
N MET A 134 -13.96 -8.92 10.03
CA MET A 134 -15.37 -9.04 9.60
C MET A 134 -15.71 -10.44 9.04
N MET A 135 -14.74 -11.16 8.46
CA MET A 135 -14.90 -12.55 8.00
C MET A 135 -14.82 -13.58 9.13
N LYS A 136 -14.32 -13.22 10.32
CA LYS A 136 -14.50 -14.05 11.52
C LYS A 136 -15.98 -14.01 11.91
N ALA A 137 -16.77 -14.84 11.25
CA ALA A 137 -18.14 -15.12 11.66
C ALA A 137 -18.16 -15.38 13.18
N PRO A 138 -19.13 -14.85 13.94
CA PRO A 138 -19.19 -15.11 15.36
C PRO A 138 -19.33 -16.61 15.53
N LYS A 139 -18.33 -17.27 16.13
CA LYS A 139 -18.31 -18.73 16.36
C LYS A 139 -19.63 -19.27 16.94
N LYS A 140 -20.37 -18.40 17.65
CA LYS A 140 -21.72 -18.65 18.21
C LYS A 140 -22.83 -18.82 17.16
N ALA A 141 -22.78 -18.13 16.02
CA ALA A 141 -23.77 -18.26 14.95
C ALA A 141 -23.58 -19.58 14.18
N VAL A 142 -22.33 -19.99 13.94
CA VAL A 142 -22.00 -21.26 13.29
C VAL A 142 -22.39 -22.45 14.17
N THR A 143 -22.09 -22.40 15.48
CA THR A 143 -22.51 -23.47 16.40
C THR A 143 -24.03 -23.56 16.57
N LYS A 144 -24.75 -22.43 16.57
CA LYS A 144 -26.23 -22.45 16.64
C LYS A 144 -26.85 -22.98 15.35
N ALA A 145 -26.28 -22.65 14.18
CA ALA A 145 -26.72 -23.18 12.90
C ALA A 145 -26.44 -24.68 12.77
N VAL A 146 -25.25 -25.14 13.18
CA VAL A 146 -24.88 -26.57 13.21
C VAL A 146 -25.75 -27.36 14.18
N LYS A 147 -26.01 -26.83 15.39
CA LYS A 147 -26.91 -27.47 16.36
C LYS A 147 -28.34 -27.58 15.82
N LYS A 148 -28.87 -26.51 15.20
CA LYS A 148 -30.21 -26.53 14.58
C LYS A 148 -30.30 -27.50 13.40
N ALA A 149 -29.23 -27.64 12.61
CA ALA A 149 -29.17 -28.62 11.53
C ALA A 149 -29.07 -30.06 12.07
N LEU A 150 -28.33 -30.29 13.15
CA LEU A 150 -28.20 -31.59 13.78
C LEU A 150 -29.52 -32.03 14.45
N ASP A 151 -30.21 -31.11 15.14
CA ASP A 151 -31.52 -31.36 15.77
C ASP A 151 -32.64 -31.60 14.72
N ALA A 152 -32.47 -31.12 13.48
CA ALA A 152 -33.40 -31.35 12.38
C ALA A 152 -33.16 -32.66 11.61
N VAL A 153 -31.99 -33.31 11.81
CA VAL A 153 -31.65 -34.61 11.22
C VAL A 153 -31.91 -35.76 12.21
N LEU A 154 -31.97 -35.46 13.51
CA LEU A 154 -32.22 -36.43 14.59
C LEU A 154 -33.69 -36.53 15.03
N ASN A 155 -34.59 -35.75 14.41
CA ASN A 155 -36.06 -35.91 14.50
C ASN A 155 -36.61 -36.35 13.15
#